data_AF-A0A1Z8LQ17-F1
#
_entry.id   AF-A0A1Z8LQ17-F1
#
_cell.length_a   1.000
_cell.length_b   1.000
_cell.length_c   1.000
_cell.angle_alpha   90.00
_cell.angle_beta   90.00
_cell.angle_gamma   90.00
#
_symmetry.space_group_name_H-M   'P 1'
#
loop_
_entity.id
_entity.type
_entity.pdbx_description
1 polymer ?
#
loop_
_entity_poly.entity_id
_entity_poly.type
_entity_poly.pdbx_seq_one_letter_code
_entity_poly.pdbx_strand_id
1 'polypeptide(L)'
;MRKKTKKIKNIEKHISNMYKNVDREDKGTVYMFHNTVLNIMLFVNCKDGDEAAAVFDSCGFARRGDWKIFLELGQQPTDGPDNEEVLH
;
A
#
# COMPACT_ATOMS: atom_id res chain seq x y z
N MET A 1 -35.89 -7.96 7.59
CA MET A 1 -34.74 -7.13 8.00
C MET A 1 -33.63 -7.90 8.75
N ARG A 2 -33.93 -8.72 9.77
CA ARG A 2 -32.94 -9.45 10.61
C ARG A 2 -31.86 -10.30 9.89
N LYS A 3 -32.18 -10.87 8.73
CA LYS A 3 -31.27 -11.75 7.95
C LYS A 3 -30.16 -10.97 7.22
N LYS A 4 -30.44 -9.76 6.72
CA LYS A 4 -29.44 -8.90 6.05
C LYS A 4 -28.38 -8.41 7.04
N THR A 5 -28.77 -8.01 8.24
CA THR A 5 -27.87 -7.54 9.30
C THR A 5 -26.92 -8.65 9.79
N LYS A 6 -27.38 -9.91 9.89
CA LYS A 6 -26.52 -11.06 10.21
C LYS A 6 -25.47 -11.32 9.12
N LYS A 7 -25.83 -11.13 7.85
CA LYS A 7 -24.92 -11.35 6.72
C LYS A 7 -23.78 -10.30 6.71
N ILE A 8 -24.11 -9.04 6.98
CA ILE A 8 -23.13 -7.95 7.09
C ILE A 8 -22.14 -8.21 8.24
N LYS A 9 -22.65 -8.55 9.44
CA LYS A 9 -21.78 -8.87 10.60
C LYS A 9 -20.84 -10.05 10.36
N ASN A 10 -21.28 -11.05 9.59
CA ASN A 10 -20.41 -12.17 9.22
C ASN A 10 -19.31 -11.76 8.24
N ILE A 11 -19.60 -10.85 7.30
CA ILE A 11 -18.61 -10.32 6.36
C ILE A 11 -17.57 -9.48 7.12
N GLU A 12 -18.00 -8.56 7.99
CA GLU A 12 -17.12 -7.75 8.82
C GLU A 12 -16.20 -8.62 9.70
N LYS A 13 -16.76 -9.66 10.32
CA LYS A 13 -15.99 -10.61 11.13
C LYS A 13 -14.99 -11.41 10.30
N HIS A 14 -15.37 -11.81 9.09
CA HIS A 14 -14.47 -12.54 8.19
C HIS A 14 -13.29 -11.67 7.73
N ILE A 15 -13.57 -10.42 7.35
CA ILE A 15 -12.55 -9.43 7.00
C ILE A 15 -11.61 -9.19 8.20
N SER A 16 -12.17 -8.91 9.37
CA SER A 16 -11.37 -8.69 10.59
C SER A 16 -10.46 -9.88 10.90
N ASN A 17 -10.96 -11.11 10.79
CA ASN A 17 -10.16 -12.31 11.01
C ASN A 17 -9.05 -12.51 9.97
N MET A 18 -9.30 -12.18 8.70
CA MET A 18 -8.31 -12.27 7.63
C MET A 18 -7.10 -11.36 7.90
N TYR A 19 -7.32 -10.18 8.47
CA TYR A 19 -6.27 -9.22 8.81
C TYR A 19 -5.68 -9.40 10.22
N LYS A 20 -6.26 -10.26 11.06
CA LYS A 20 -5.92 -10.38 12.49
C LYS A 20 -4.50 -10.91 12.76
N ASN A 21 -3.98 -11.73 11.84
CA ASN A 21 -2.65 -12.34 11.95
C ASN A 21 -1.71 -11.89 10.82
N VAL A 22 -2.05 -10.78 10.15
CA VAL A 22 -1.13 -10.17 9.20
C VAL A 22 -0.09 -9.45 10.04
N ASP A 23 1.11 -9.99 10.04
CA ASP A 23 2.25 -9.38 10.72
C ASP A 23 2.61 -8.07 10.01
N ARG A 24 2.22 -6.95 10.64
CA ARG A 24 2.38 -5.60 10.10
C ARG A 24 3.65 -4.93 10.61
N GLU A 25 4.23 -5.44 11.68
CA GLU A 25 5.36 -4.80 12.38
C GLU A 25 6.71 -5.37 11.93
N ASP A 26 6.76 -6.61 11.41
CA ASP A 26 8.03 -7.30 11.13
C ASP A 26 8.52 -7.27 9.67
N LYS A 27 7.83 -6.55 8.75
CA LYS A 27 8.12 -6.63 7.30
C LYS A 27 8.79 -5.41 6.66
N GLY A 28 9.20 -4.41 7.44
CA GLY A 28 9.78 -3.17 6.89
C GLY A 28 8.74 -2.31 6.18
N THR A 29 9.18 -1.17 5.64
CA THR A 29 8.33 -0.26 4.88
C THR A 29 8.37 -0.59 3.38
N VAL A 30 7.25 -0.45 2.68
CA VAL A 30 7.20 -0.67 1.23
C VAL A 30 7.74 0.55 0.51
N TYR A 31 8.80 0.36 -0.27
CA TYR A 31 9.33 1.33 -1.20
C TYR A 31 8.88 0.97 -2.62
N MET A 32 8.63 1.98 -3.44
CA MET A 32 8.28 1.83 -4.85
C MET A 32 9.36 2.46 -5.72
N PHE A 33 9.99 1.65 -6.57
CA PHE A 33 10.83 2.14 -7.66
C PHE A 33 9.98 2.31 -8.91
N HIS A 34 9.86 3.55 -9.37
CA HIS A 34 9.07 3.90 -10.53
C HIS A 34 9.98 4.40 -11.64
N ASN A 35 9.99 3.69 -12.78
CA ASN A 35 10.59 4.18 -14.00
C ASN A 35 9.59 5.09 -14.72
N THR A 36 9.89 6.38 -14.76
CA THR A 36 9.01 7.42 -15.31
C THR A 36 8.87 7.39 -16.83
N VAL A 37 9.80 6.76 -17.54
CA VAL A 37 9.81 6.67 -19.01
C VAL A 37 9.04 5.44 -19.48
N LEU A 38 9.28 4.29 -18.85
CA LEU A 38 8.65 3.01 -19.19
C LEU A 38 7.32 2.78 -18.45
N ASN A 39 7.01 3.61 -17.45
CA ASN A 39 5.86 3.48 -16.57
C ASN A 39 5.80 2.10 -15.88
N ILE A 40 6.95 1.64 -15.41
CA ILE A 40 7.09 0.37 -14.66
C ILE A 40 7.28 0.70 -13.18
N MET A 41 6.58 -0.04 -12.33
CA MET A 41 6.65 0.07 -10.87
C MET A 41 7.12 -1.25 -10.26
N LEU A 42 8.11 -1.16 -9.38
CA LEU A 42 8.65 -2.29 -8.61
C LEU A 42 8.47 -1.99 -7.13
N PHE A 43 7.88 -2.92 -6.39
CA PHE A 43 7.65 -2.79 -4.95
C PHE A 43 8.67 -3.62 -4.18
N VAL A 44 9.32 -3.00 -3.20
CA VAL A 44 10.39 -3.60 -2.42
C VAL A 44 10.14 -3.33 -0.95
N ASN A 45 10.25 -4.36 -0.12
CA ASN A 45 10.23 -4.20 1.33
C ASN A 45 11.64 -3.86 1.81
N CYS A 46 11.80 -2.71 2.47
CA CYS A 46 13.06 -2.29 3.07
C CYS A 46 12.80 -1.71 4.46
N LYS A 47 13.74 -1.89 5.37
CA LYS A 47 13.68 -1.34 6.72
C LYS A 47 13.68 0.19 6.70
N ASP A 48 14.51 0.77 5.85
CA ASP A 48 14.71 2.22 5.73
C ASP A 48 15.11 2.62 4.29
N GLY A 49 15.29 3.93 4.08
CA GLY A 49 15.57 4.49 2.77
C GLY A 49 16.98 4.17 2.27
N ASP A 50 17.93 3.93 3.18
CA ASP A 50 19.30 3.57 2.83
C ASP A 50 19.35 2.15 2.27
N GLU A 51 18.63 1.21 2.89
CA GLU A 51 18.45 -0.14 2.36
C GLU A 51 17.74 -0.11 0.99
N ALA A 52 16.70 0.71 0.83
CA ALA A 52 16.04 0.87 -0.46
C ALA A 52 16.98 1.40 -1.56
N ALA A 53 17.82 2.38 -1.22
CA ALA A 53 18.84 2.89 -2.14
C ALA A 53 19.89 1.83 -2.50
N ALA A 54 20.33 1.03 -1.52
CA ALA A 54 21.27 -0.06 -1.76
C ALA A 54 20.68 -1.16 -2.65
N VAL A 55 19.41 -1.54 -2.43
CA VAL A 55 18.71 -2.50 -3.29
C VAL A 55 18.54 -1.94 -4.71
N PHE A 56 18.15 -0.67 -4.84
CA PHE A 56 18.05 0.00 -6.14
C PHE A 56 19.39 -0.05 -6.90
N ASP A 57 20.50 0.24 -6.21
CA ASP A 57 21.82 0.22 -6.82
C ASP A 57 22.29 -1.19 -7.18
N SER A 58 21.94 -2.21 -6.39
CA SER A 58 22.24 -3.61 -6.69
C SER A 58 21.53 -4.12 -7.96
N CYS A 59 20.39 -3.52 -8.33
CA CYS A 59 19.64 -3.89 -9.52
C CYS A 59 20.31 -3.40 -10.82
N GLY A 60 21.27 -2.47 -10.74
CA GLY A 60 22.05 -2.02 -11.90
C GLY A 60 21.20 -1.40 -13.01
N PHE A 61 20.09 -0.73 -12.65
CA PHE A 61 19.19 -0.16 -13.65
C PHE A 61 19.90 0.89 -14.52
N ALA A 62 19.73 0.78 -15.83
CA ALA A 62 20.23 1.77 -16.78
C ALA A 62 19.51 3.11 -16.56
N ARG A 63 20.26 4.21 -16.77
CA ARG A 63 19.76 5.60 -16.67
C ARG A 63 19.04 5.91 -15.35
N ARG A 64 19.82 6.08 -14.27
CA ARG A 64 19.31 6.39 -12.91
C ARG A 64 18.34 7.59 -12.85
N GLY A 65 18.51 8.58 -13.73
CA GLY A 65 17.62 9.75 -13.80
C GLY A 65 16.17 9.44 -14.24
N ASP A 66 15.94 8.30 -14.89
CA ASP A 66 14.60 7.88 -15.32
C ASP A 66 13.78 7.29 -14.17
N TRP A 67 14.43 7.00 -13.03
CA TRP A 67 13.84 6.32 -11.89
C TRP A 67 13.58 7.27 -10.71
N LYS A 68 12.50 6.99 -9.98
CA LYS A 68 12.15 7.64 -8.72
C LYS A 68 11.87 6.58 -7.65
N ILE A 69 12.32 6.85 -6.42
CA ILE A 69 12.03 6.02 -5.26
C ILE A 69 10.98 6.73 -4.43
N PHE A 70 9.87 6.05 -4.16
CA PHE A 70 8.80 6.52 -3.29
C PHE A 70 8.66 5.62 -2.08
N LEU A 71 8.08 6.14 -1.01
CA LEU A 71 7.76 5.42 0.20
C LEU A 71 6.24 5.35 0.35
N GLU A 72 5.70 4.17 0.64
CA GLU A 72 4.29 4.05 1.00
C GLU A 72 4.00 4.80 2.32
N LEU A 73 2.90 5.54 2.36
CA LEU A 73 2.44 6.16 3.60
C LEU A 73 1.97 5.08 4.58
N GLY A 74 2.41 5.16 5.83
CA GLY A 74 1.97 4.23 6.89
C GLY A 74 0.47 4.27 7.20
N GLN A 75 -0.22 5.32 6.74
CA GLN A 75 -1.68 5.43 6.78
C GLN A 75 -2.19 6.09 5.50
N GLN A 76 -3.25 5.54 4.93
CA GLN A 76 -4.02 6.22 3.89
C GLN A 76 -4.86 7.33 4.55
N PRO A 77 -5.14 8.44 3.85
CA PRO A 77 -6.09 9.43 4.34
C PRO A 77 -7.41 8.75 4.72
N THR A 78 -7.86 8.96 5.96
CA THR A 78 -9.15 8.42 6.44
C THR A 78 -10.35 9.20 5.92
N ASP A 79 -10.14 10.45 5.53
CA ASP A 79 -11.14 11.30 4.90
C ASP A 79 -11.19 10.96 3.40
N GLY A 80 -11.81 9.81 3.10
CA GLY A 80 -12.30 9.54 1.74
C GLY A 80 -13.29 10.63 1.31
N PRO A 81 -13.69 10.70 0.01
CA PRO A 81 -14.66 11.70 -0.40
C PRO A 81 -15.89 11.61 0.50
N ASP A 82 -16.19 12.71 1.19
CA ASP A 82 -17.46 12.84 1.90
C ASP A 82 -18.54 12.51 0.86
N ASN A 83 -19.34 11.49 1.14
CA ASN A 83 -20.55 11.26 0.37
C ASN A 83 -21.49 12.44 0.68
N GLU A 84 -21.23 13.62 0.11
CA GLU A 84 -22.25 14.62 -0.10
C GLU A 84 -23.28 13.95 -1.02
N GLU A 85 -24.30 13.36 -0.39
CA GLU A 85 -25.54 13.04 -1.06
C GLU A 85 -26.00 14.34 -1.73
N VAL A 86 -25.87 14.38 -3.05
CA VAL A 86 -26.51 15.39 -3.89
C VAL A 86 -28.02 15.20 -3.71
N LEU A 87 -28.58 15.90 -2.73
CA LEU A 87 -30.02 16.04 -2.56
C LEU A 87 -30.51 17.04 -3.62
N HIS A 88 -31.10 16.51 -4.69
CA HIS A 88 -31.99 17.26 -5.58
C HIS A 88 -33.44 16.98 -5.23
#